data_AF-A0A967SV59-F1
#
_entry.id   AF-A0A967SV59-F1
#
_cell.length_a   1.000
_cell.length_b   1.000
_cell.length_c   1.000
_cell.angle_alpha   90.00
_cell.angle_beta   90.00
_cell.angle_gamma   90.00
#
_symmetry.space_group_name_H-M   'P 1'
#
loop_
_entity.id
_entity.type
_entity.pdbx_description
1 polymer ?
#
loop_
_entity_poly.entity_id
_entity_poly.type
_entity_poly.pdbx_seq_one_letter_code
_entity_poly.pdbx_strand_id
1 'polypeptide(L)' 'AAKTIRNMRWFEVTETRGQIDNQQIAHWQVTVKIGFTIDDDDN' A
#
# COMPACT_ATOMS: atom_id res chain seq x y z
N ALA A 1 4.75 -1.79 15.57
CA ALA A 1 6.14 -1.63 15.10
C ALA A 1 6.18 -2.03 13.62
N ALA A 2 6.66 -1.15 12.76
CA ALA A 2 6.70 -1.34 11.31
C ALA A 2 7.46 -2.62 10.96
N LYS A 3 6.75 -3.68 10.52
CA LYS A 3 7.37 -4.81 9.83
C LYS A 3 8.00 -4.22 8.57
N THR A 4 9.30 -3.97 8.64
CA THR A 4 10.07 -3.44 7.53
C THR A 4 9.95 -4.46 6.41
N ILE A 5 9.14 -4.18 5.39
CA ILE A 5 9.11 -4.99 4.17
C ILE A 5 10.46 -4.75 3.52
N ARG A 6 11.45 -5.54 3.90
CA ARG A 6 12.77 -5.57 3.28
C ARG A 6 12.56 -6.33 1.96
N ASN A 7 13.02 -5.72 0.86
CA ASN A 7 12.85 -6.15 -0.54
C ASN A 7 11.61 -5.65 -1.30
N MET A 8 11.07 -4.46 -1.01
CA MET A 8 10.15 -3.80 -1.95
C MET A 8 10.88 -3.48 -3.26
N ARG A 9 10.54 -4.18 -4.36
CA ARG A 9 11.17 -3.97 -5.68
C ARG A 9 10.43 -2.93 -6.50
N TRP A 10 9.11 -3.00 -6.46
CA TRP A 10 8.23 -2.07 -7.16
C TRP A 10 6.90 -2.00 -6.44
N PHE A 11 6.23 -0.86 -6.59
CA PHE A 11 4.84 -0.69 -6.19
C PHE A 11 4.06 -0.11 -7.37
N GLU A 12 2.80 -0.48 -7.50
CA GLU A 12 1.89 0.00 -8.53
C GLU A 12 0.62 0.50 -7.85
N VAL A 13 0.23 1.73 -8.17
CA VAL A 13 -1.05 2.29 -7.72
C VAL A 13 -2.13 1.72 -8.63
N THR A 14 -2.96 0.84 -8.10
CA THR A 14 -4.04 0.23 -8.88
C THR A 14 -5.29 1.09 -8.90
N GLU A 15 -5.51 1.84 -7.83
CA GLU A 15 -6.73 2.63 -7.69
C GLU A 15 -6.58 3.70 -6.61
N THR A 16 -7.11 4.88 -6.91
CA THR A 16 -7.23 5.97 -5.94
C THR A 16 -8.71 6.27 -5.77
N ARG A 17 -9.25 5.99 -4.58
CA ARG A 17 -10.62 6.33 -4.20
C ARG A 17 -10.59 7.41 -3.11
N GLY A 18 -11.66 8.19 -3.07
CA GLY A 18 -11.88 9.17 -2.02
C GLY A 18 -13.29 9.01 -1.49
N GLN A 19 -13.44 8.95 -0.17
CA GLN A 19 -14.74 9.10 0.47
C GLN A 19 -15.08 10.58 0.53
N ILE A 20 -16.19 10.95 -0.09
CA ILE A 20 -16.75 12.30 -0.01
C ILE A 20 -17.86 12.29 1.03
N ASP A 21 -17.76 13.16 2.01
CA ASP A 21 -18.79 13.41 3.02
C ASP A 21 -19.04 14.91 3.12
N ASN A 22 -20.30 15.33 3.18
CA ASN A 22 -20.67 16.76 3.26
C ASN A 22 -19.99 17.65 2.19
N GLN A 23 -19.93 17.18 0.94
CA GLN A 23 -19.30 17.87 -0.21
C GLN A 23 -17.79 18.16 -0.06
N GLN A 24 -17.13 17.52 0.90
CA GLN A 24 -15.69 17.62 1.10
C GLN A 24 -15.07 16.22 1.09
N ILE A 25 -13.82 16.14 0.69
CA ILE A 25 -13.10 14.85 0.65
C ILE A 25 -12.69 14.52 2.08
N ALA A 26 -13.39 13.56 2.69
CA ALA A 26 -13.18 13.17 4.08
C ALA A 26 -11.96 12.25 4.22
N HIS A 27 -11.84 11.24 3.35
CA HIS A 27 -10.76 10.27 3.41
C HIS A 27 -10.26 9.89 2.03
N TRP A 28 -8.94 9.77 1.90
CA TRP A 28 -8.29 9.27 0.71
C TRP A 28 -7.87 7.82 0.95
N GLN A 29 -8.23 6.95 0.02
CA GLN A 29 -7.88 5.54 0.04
C GLN A 29 -7.13 5.23 -1.24
N VAL A 30 -5.87 4.85 -1.10
CA VAL A 30 -5.03 4.46 -2.22
C VAL A 30 -4.78 2.96 -2.12
N THR A 31 -5.26 2.23 -3.12
CA THR A 31 -4.98 0.80 -3.26
C THR A 31 -3.67 0.67 -4.04
N VAL A 32 -2.68 0.03 -3.42
CA VAL A 32 -1.37 -0.22 -4.04
C VAL A 32 -1.07 -1.71 -4.04
N LYS A 33 -0.54 -2.20 -5.16
CA LYS A 33 0.13 -3.50 -5.23
C LYS A 33 1.60 -3.31 -4.91
N ILE A 34 2.15 -4.15 -4.06
CA ILE A 34 3.57 -4.12 -3.70
C ILE A 34 4.16 -5.47 -4.07
N GLY A 35 5.12 -5.45 -5.00
CA GLY A 35 5.92 -6.62 -5.33
C GLY A 35 7.16 -6.65 -4.43
N PHE A 36 7.23 -7.65 -3.55
CA PHE A 36 8.41 -7.90 -2.74
C PHE A 36 8.85 -9.36 -2.85
N THR A 37 10.17 -9.57 -2.82
CA THR A 37 10.76 -10.92 -2.81
C THR A 37 11.05 -11.28 -1.36
N ILE A 38 10.32 -12.26 -0.82
CA ILE A 38 10.65 -12.86 0.46
C ILE A 38 11.85 -13.77 0.22
N ASP A 39 12.98 -13.48 0.87
CA ASP A 39 14.12 -14.39 0.94
C ASP A 39 13.84 -15.37 2.10
N ASP A 40 13.88 -16.66 1.82
CA ASP A 40 13.49 -17.77 2.70
C ASP A 40 14.63 -18.09 3.70
N ASP A 41 15.04 -17.10 4.49
CA ASP A 41 16.02 -17.25 5.58
C ASP A 41 15.39 -16.84 6.92
N ASP A 42 14.14 -17.26 7.14
CA ASP A 42 13.49 -17.27 8.46
C ASP A 42 13.25 -18.75 8.81
N ASN A 43 14.29 -19.40 9.37
CA ASN A 43 14.21 -20.74 9.99
C ASN A 43 13.50 -20.66 11.35
#